data_AF-X1TJQ4-F1
#
_entry.id   AF-X1TJQ4-F1
#
_cell.length_a   1.000
_cell.length_b   1.000
_cell.length_c   1.000
_cell.angle_alpha   90.00
_cell.angle_beta   90.00
_cell.angle_gamma   90.00
#
_symmetry.space_group_name_H-M   'P 1'
#
loop_
_entity.id
_entity.type
_entity.pdbx_description
1 polymer ?
#
loop_
_entity_poly.entity_id
_entity_poly.type
_entity_poly.pdbx_seq_one_letter_code
_entity_poly.pdbx_strand_id
1 'polypeptide(L)'
;DDVEQAIFFRENLFQFPLNFYRPLSSPTRYIQDFLAVIKRLKQEDVKPEEYLEFSRNLDKKASDEVEKEWALKHLEIAQVYLKYQEQLIKGGKIDFEDQVALVVDLFRKRPSVLNTFQEKYKFILVDEFQDTNYIQFELLKLLAAKHNNLTVVGDDDQSIFRFRGASLTNIQNFRKVYPSYKKIVLNKNYRSTQAILDSAYLLIQQNNPNRLEVQEEINKTLESSVESEGKSIHMLPFDTLSHEADKVAEIILEKLREEYHYRDIA
;
A
#
# COMPACT_ATOMS: atom_id res chain seq x y z
N ASP A 1 -6.47 2.34 15.64
CA ASP A 1 -6.43 3.62 14.91
C ASP A 1 -5.01 4.20 14.95
N ASP A 2 -4.54 4.94 13.93
CA ASP A 2 -3.20 5.55 13.89
C ASP A 2 -3.00 6.52 15.08
N VAL A 3 -4.09 7.16 15.50
CA VAL A 3 -4.12 8.02 16.70
C VAL A 3 -3.81 7.22 17.97
N GLU A 4 -4.40 6.04 18.13
CA GLU A 4 -4.18 5.17 19.30
C GLU A 4 -2.74 4.66 19.35
N GLN A 5 -2.14 4.32 18.20
CA GLN A 5 -0.74 3.93 18.13
C GLN A 5 0.18 5.07 18.59
N ALA A 6 -0.10 6.30 18.14
CA ALA A 6 0.65 7.48 18.56
C ALA A 6 0.49 7.78 20.06
N ILE A 7 -0.71 7.61 20.61
CA ILE A 7 -0.95 7.74 22.05
C ILE A 7 -0.16 6.68 22.82
N PHE A 8 -0.22 5.42 22.39
CA PHE A 8 0.52 4.32 23.00
C PHE A 8 2.03 4.55 22.98
N PHE A 9 2.57 4.99 21.84
CA PHE A 9 3.98 5.32 21.72
C PHE A 9 4.37 6.46 22.67
N ARG A 10 3.53 7.51 22.74
CA ARG A 10 3.76 8.66 23.62
C ARG A 10 3.76 8.27 25.11
N GLU A 11 2.84 7.40 25.53
CA GLU A 11 2.77 6.90 26.92
C GLU A 11 4.02 6.11 27.31
N ASN A 12 4.66 5.46 26.34
CA ASN A 12 5.87 4.66 26.54
C ASN A 12 7.17 5.40 26.15
N LEU A 13 7.10 6.69 25.81
CA LEU A 13 8.21 7.45 25.21
C LEU A 13 9.51 7.36 26.01
N PHE A 14 9.42 7.43 27.34
CA PHE A 14 10.58 7.39 28.24
C PHE A 14 11.12 5.98 28.50
N GLN A 15 10.43 4.94 28.04
CA GLN A 15 10.92 3.56 28.06
C GLN A 15 11.73 3.23 26.81
N PHE A 16 11.65 4.05 25.76
CA PHE A 16 12.41 3.87 24.54
C PHE A 16 13.82 4.46 24.68
N PRO A 17 14.86 3.79 24.16
CA PRO A 17 16.25 4.23 24.26
C PRO A 17 16.55 5.36 23.26
N LEU A 18 15.91 6.52 23.46
CA LEU A 18 15.97 7.65 22.54
C LEU A 18 17.02 8.68 22.97
N ASN A 19 17.94 9.00 22.07
CA ASN A 19 18.96 10.04 22.21
C ASN A 19 18.83 11.08 21.09
N PHE A 20 19.05 10.69 19.83
CA PHE A 20 18.95 11.60 18.68
C PHE A 20 17.50 12.03 18.41
N TYR A 21 16.55 11.14 18.61
CA TYR A 21 15.15 11.35 18.19
C TYR A 21 14.21 11.73 19.34
N ARG A 22 14.75 12.32 20.42
CA ARG A 22 13.95 12.91 21.51
C ARG A 22 14.53 14.27 21.93
N PRO A 23 14.36 15.31 21.09
CA PRO A 23 14.87 16.64 21.41
C PRO A 23 14.11 17.23 22.61
N LEU A 24 14.84 17.91 23.51
CA LEU A 24 14.27 18.44 24.75
C LEU A 24 13.14 19.46 24.53
N SER A 25 13.20 20.22 23.43
CA SER A 25 12.18 21.21 23.08
C SER A 25 10.88 20.60 22.57
N SER A 26 10.93 19.39 22.00
CA SER A 26 9.76 18.71 21.44
C SER A 26 9.94 17.19 21.48
N PRO A 27 9.79 16.54 22.65
CA PRO A 27 10.05 15.11 22.82
C PRO A 27 9.18 14.20 21.94
N THR A 28 8.02 14.71 21.48
CA THR A 28 7.04 13.97 20.67
C THR A 28 7.19 14.18 19.17
N ARG A 29 8.17 14.98 18.73
CA ARG A 29 8.34 15.40 17.33
C ARG A 29 8.38 14.23 16.34
N TYR A 30 9.11 13.16 16.69
CA TYR A 30 9.43 12.05 15.79
C TYR A 30 8.54 10.83 15.97
N ILE A 31 7.45 10.91 16.76
CA ILE A 31 6.58 9.74 17.01
C ILE A 31 6.00 9.20 15.70
N GLN A 32 5.48 10.07 14.83
CA GLN A 32 4.90 9.65 13.56
C GLN A 32 5.95 9.05 12.61
N ASP A 33 7.18 9.58 12.63
CA ASP A 33 8.28 9.04 11.84
C ASP A 33 8.66 7.62 12.30
N PHE A 34 8.73 7.38 13.61
CA PHE A 34 8.96 6.04 14.15
C PHE A 34 7.86 5.06 13.76
N LEU A 35 6.59 5.46 13.90
CA LEU A 35 5.47 4.62 13.51
C LEU A 35 5.49 4.30 12.01
N ALA A 36 5.79 5.28 11.16
CA ALA A 36 5.92 5.09 9.72
C ALA A 36 7.06 4.13 9.36
N VAL A 37 8.21 4.23 10.01
CA VAL A 37 9.35 3.32 9.79
C VAL A 37 9.04 1.91 10.28
N ILE A 38 8.49 1.75 11.49
CA ILE A 38 8.11 0.45 12.05
C ILE A 38 7.07 -0.23 11.15
N LYS A 39 6.04 0.53 10.73
CA LYS A 39 5.05 0.09 9.77
C LYS A 39 5.68 -0.45 8.49
N ARG A 40 6.61 0.31 7.90
CA ARG A 40 7.31 -0.12 6.69
C ARG A 40 8.15 -1.38 6.92
N LEU A 41 8.90 -1.46 8.01
CA LEU A 41 9.69 -2.64 8.36
C LEU A 41 8.82 -3.89 8.44
N LYS A 42 7.67 -3.81 9.12
CA LYS A 42 6.71 -4.91 9.21
C LYS A 42 6.10 -5.27 7.84
N GLN A 43 5.76 -4.27 7.02
CA GLN A 43 5.22 -4.49 5.68
C GLN A 43 6.21 -5.22 4.75
N GLU A 44 7.51 -5.01 4.98
CA GLU A 44 8.62 -5.69 4.30
C GLU A 44 9.08 -6.99 5.02
N ASP A 45 8.31 -7.49 5.99
CA ASP A 45 8.60 -8.70 6.79
C ASP A 45 9.92 -8.66 7.59
N VAL A 46 10.42 -7.46 7.93
CA VAL A 46 11.65 -7.31 8.70
C VAL A 46 11.36 -7.41 10.19
N LYS A 47 11.97 -8.40 10.85
CA LYS A 47 11.81 -8.60 12.31
C LYS A 47 12.69 -7.63 13.11
N PRO A 48 12.30 -7.29 14.35
CA PRO A 48 13.09 -6.39 15.18
C PRO A 48 14.54 -6.85 15.38
N GLU A 49 14.75 -8.15 15.56
CA GLU A 49 16.07 -8.74 15.76
C GLU A 49 16.94 -8.63 14.50
N GLU A 50 16.36 -8.86 13.33
CA GLU A 50 17.04 -8.74 12.03
C GLU A 50 17.48 -7.31 11.76
N TYR A 51 16.59 -6.35 12.01
CA TYR A 51 16.93 -4.93 11.83
C TYR A 51 17.99 -4.47 12.84
N LEU A 52 17.95 -4.98 14.08
CA LEU A 52 18.98 -4.69 15.08
C LEU A 52 20.35 -5.25 14.68
N GLU A 53 20.41 -6.47 14.14
CA GLU A 53 21.64 -7.06 13.63
C GLU A 53 22.18 -6.26 12.43
N PHE A 54 21.31 -5.89 11.50
CA PHE A 54 21.65 -5.02 10.38
C PHE A 54 22.27 -3.69 10.86
N SER A 55 21.62 -3.00 11.79
CA SER A 55 22.12 -1.72 12.33
C SER A 55 23.46 -1.87 13.06
N ARG A 56 23.68 -2.96 13.80
CA ARG A 56 24.99 -3.26 14.42
C ARG A 56 26.09 -3.50 13.38
N ASN A 57 25.74 -4.09 12.25
CA ASN A 57 26.70 -4.33 11.17
C ASN A 57 27.02 -3.05 10.39
N LEU A 58 26.09 -2.11 10.27
CA LEU A 58 26.37 -0.77 9.74
C LEU A 58 27.41 -0.05 10.60
N ASP A 59 27.24 -0.08 11.93
CA ASP A 59 28.17 0.58 12.88
C ASP A 59 29.59 0.03 12.77
N LYS A 60 29.74 -1.30 12.65
CA LYS A 60 31.04 -1.95 12.46
C LYS A 60 31.73 -1.59 11.14
N LYS A 61 30.96 -1.30 10.09
CA LYS A 61 31.47 -1.00 8.74
C LYS A 61 31.74 0.48 8.53
N ALA A 62 31.22 1.34 9.40
CA ALA A 62 31.34 2.78 9.27
C ALA A 62 32.82 3.22 9.37
N SER A 63 33.28 3.86 8.31
CA SER A 63 34.68 4.23 8.11
C SER A 63 34.96 5.69 8.46
N ASP A 64 33.97 6.57 8.29
CA ASP A 64 34.06 7.99 8.60
C ASP A 64 33.02 8.44 9.65
N GLU A 65 33.08 9.71 10.05
CA GLU A 65 32.18 10.27 11.07
C GLU A 65 30.71 10.33 10.63
N VAL A 66 30.45 10.57 9.34
CA VAL A 66 29.10 10.67 8.79
C VAL A 66 28.43 9.30 8.78
N GLU A 67 29.16 8.27 8.33
CA GLU A 67 28.71 6.88 8.35
C GLU A 67 28.46 6.39 9.78
N LYS A 68 29.31 6.78 10.75
CA LYS A 68 29.12 6.43 12.15
C LYS A 68 27.87 7.08 12.74
N GLU A 69 27.67 8.37 12.51
CA GLU A 69 26.44 9.06 12.96
C GLU A 69 25.20 8.41 12.35
N TRP A 70 25.24 8.08 11.06
CA TRP A 70 24.16 7.39 10.37
C TRP A 70 23.88 6.00 10.97
N ALA A 71 24.91 5.21 11.22
CA ALA A 71 24.78 3.89 11.83
C ALA A 71 24.20 3.95 13.25
N LEU A 72 24.63 4.92 14.07
CA LEU A 72 24.10 5.15 15.42
C LEU A 72 22.61 5.52 15.38
N LYS A 73 22.18 6.36 14.43
CA LYS A 73 20.77 6.68 14.21
C LYS A 73 19.96 5.43 13.85
N HIS A 74 20.46 4.59 12.95
CA HIS A 74 19.82 3.32 12.60
C HIS A 74 19.76 2.34 13.79
N LEU A 75 20.79 2.32 14.63
CA LEU A 75 20.83 1.51 15.84
C LEU A 75 19.76 1.95 16.85
N GLU A 76 19.61 3.26 17.05
CA GLU A 76 18.54 3.82 17.89
C GLU A 76 17.16 3.40 17.38
N ILE A 77 16.90 3.52 16.07
CA ILE A 77 15.63 3.08 15.46
C ILE A 77 15.38 1.59 15.68
N ALA A 78 16.39 0.75 15.51
CA ALA A 78 16.23 -0.68 15.70
C ALA A 78 15.93 -1.05 17.16
N GLN A 79 16.58 -0.39 18.11
CA GLN A 79 16.30 -0.60 19.53
C GLN A 79 14.89 -0.12 19.92
N VAL A 80 14.44 1.00 19.33
CA VAL A 80 13.06 1.49 19.50
C VAL A 80 12.06 0.49 18.94
N TYR A 81 12.28 -0.05 17.73
CA TYR A 81 11.39 -1.05 17.14
C TYR A 81 11.28 -2.30 18.03
N LEU A 82 12.41 -2.83 18.52
CA LEU A 82 12.43 -3.96 19.45
C LEU A 82 11.64 -3.64 20.73
N LYS A 83 11.89 -2.49 21.35
CA LYS A 83 11.19 -2.09 22.58
C LYS A 83 9.70 -1.83 22.33
N TYR A 84 9.34 -1.26 21.21
CA TYR A 84 7.95 -1.04 20.82
C TYR A 84 7.18 -2.36 20.73
N GLN A 85 7.77 -3.38 20.08
CA GLN A 85 7.20 -4.73 20.04
C GLN A 85 7.09 -5.37 21.43
N GLU A 86 8.13 -5.24 22.28
CA GLU A 86 8.06 -5.72 23.66
C GLU A 86 6.91 -5.07 24.45
N GLN A 87 6.69 -3.76 24.28
CA GLN A 87 5.61 -3.04 24.97
C GLN A 87 4.22 -3.48 24.49
N LEU A 88 4.05 -3.68 23.18
CA LEU A 88 2.81 -4.22 22.63
C LEU A 88 2.49 -5.59 23.25
N ILE A 89 3.48 -6.50 23.27
CA ILE A 89 3.33 -7.84 23.84
C ILE A 89 3.00 -7.77 25.33
N LYS A 90 3.73 -6.96 26.12
CA LYS A 90 3.45 -6.78 27.56
C LYS A 90 2.06 -6.23 27.82
N GLY A 91 1.57 -5.36 26.94
CA GLY A 91 0.22 -4.80 27.01
C GLY A 91 -0.88 -5.74 26.49
N GLY A 92 -0.53 -6.90 25.93
CA GLY A 92 -1.50 -7.78 25.26
C GLY A 92 -2.13 -7.12 24.01
N LYS A 93 -1.39 -6.24 23.34
CA LYS A 93 -1.83 -5.45 22.18
C LYS A 93 -1.11 -5.91 20.91
N ILE A 94 -1.75 -5.66 19.78
CA ILE A 94 -1.17 -5.79 18.44
C ILE A 94 -1.57 -4.54 17.64
N ASP A 95 -0.74 -4.12 16.71
CA ASP A 95 -1.12 -3.09 15.74
C ASP A 95 -1.69 -3.68 14.44
N PHE A 96 -1.98 -2.83 13.44
CA PHE A 96 -2.60 -3.28 12.19
C PHE A 96 -1.67 -4.17 11.38
N GLU A 97 -0.39 -3.81 11.32
CA GLU A 97 0.63 -4.57 10.60
C GLU A 97 0.90 -5.94 11.26
N ASP A 98 0.80 -6.01 12.59
CA ASP A 98 0.89 -7.28 13.34
C ASP A 98 -0.19 -8.29 12.94
N GLN A 99 -1.39 -7.85 12.54
CA GLN A 99 -2.47 -8.76 12.15
C GLN A 99 -2.05 -9.69 11.01
N VAL A 100 -1.24 -9.19 10.07
CA VAL A 100 -0.73 -9.98 8.95
C VAL A 100 0.59 -10.66 9.33
N ALA A 101 1.53 -9.93 9.93
CA ALA A 101 2.86 -10.44 10.25
C ALA A 101 2.81 -11.64 11.22
N LEU A 102 1.95 -11.58 12.25
CA LEU A 102 1.80 -12.69 13.21
C LEU A 102 1.16 -13.93 12.58
N VAL A 103 0.23 -13.76 11.63
CA VAL A 103 -0.39 -14.89 10.90
C VAL A 103 0.64 -15.57 10.01
N VAL A 104 1.46 -14.79 9.31
CA VAL A 104 2.56 -15.33 8.49
C VAL A 104 3.54 -16.10 9.38
N ASP A 105 3.95 -15.54 10.51
CA ASP A 105 4.84 -16.21 11.46
C ASP A 105 4.22 -17.50 12.03
N LEU A 106 2.91 -17.46 12.34
CA LEU A 106 2.18 -18.64 12.81
C LEU A 106 2.19 -19.75 11.75
N PHE A 107 1.90 -19.42 10.50
CA PHE A 107 1.89 -20.40 9.41
C PHE A 107 3.28 -20.98 9.12
N ARG A 108 4.33 -20.15 9.19
CA ARG A 108 5.72 -20.61 9.06
C ARG A 108 6.14 -21.54 10.21
N LYS A 109 5.75 -21.21 11.45
CA LYS A 109 6.13 -21.98 12.65
C LYS A 109 5.26 -23.21 12.89
N ARG A 110 4.00 -23.21 12.42
CA ARG A 110 3.03 -24.29 12.65
C ARG A 110 2.36 -24.73 11.34
N PRO A 111 3.04 -25.56 10.52
CA PRO A 111 2.51 -26.03 9.24
C PRO A 111 1.17 -26.76 9.34
N SER A 112 0.85 -27.40 10.46
CA SER A 112 -0.44 -28.06 10.69
C SER A 112 -1.61 -27.07 10.71
N VAL A 113 -1.39 -25.87 11.26
CA VAL A 113 -2.38 -24.79 11.23
C VAL A 113 -2.55 -24.32 9.79
N LEU A 114 -1.46 -24.00 9.09
CA LEU A 114 -1.51 -23.60 7.68
C LEU A 114 -2.26 -24.63 6.82
N ASN A 115 -1.99 -25.92 7.00
CA ASN A 115 -2.63 -27.00 6.26
C ASN A 115 -4.16 -27.00 6.42
N THR A 116 -4.67 -26.62 7.59
CA THR A 116 -6.11 -26.50 7.84
C THR A 116 -6.73 -25.40 6.97
N PHE A 117 -6.04 -24.28 6.79
CA PHE A 117 -6.48 -23.18 5.94
C PHE A 117 -6.33 -23.50 4.46
N GLN A 118 -5.25 -24.15 4.05
CA GLN A 118 -5.05 -24.57 2.66
C GLN A 118 -6.12 -25.56 2.20
N GLU A 119 -6.52 -26.51 3.05
CA GLU A 119 -7.62 -27.44 2.75
C GLU A 119 -8.98 -26.75 2.65
N LYS A 120 -9.19 -25.70 3.45
CA LYS A 120 -10.43 -24.92 3.44
C LYS A 120 -10.51 -24.00 2.21
N TYR A 121 -9.41 -23.31 1.90
CA TYR A 121 -9.34 -22.28 0.86
C TYR A 121 -8.53 -22.79 -0.33
N LYS A 122 -9.18 -23.64 -1.14
CA LYS A 122 -8.56 -24.28 -2.31
C LYS A 122 -8.40 -23.37 -3.52
N PHE A 123 -9.15 -22.26 -3.56
CA PHE A 123 -9.12 -21.25 -4.61
C PHE A 123 -9.11 -19.89 -3.93
N ILE A 124 -8.15 -19.04 -4.31
CA ILE A 124 -7.95 -17.73 -3.71
C ILE A 124 -8.02 -16.70 -4.83
N LEU A 125 -8.93 -15.73 -4.66
CA LEU A 125 -9.09 -14.60 -5.57
C LEU A 125 -8.72 -13.33 -4.81
N VAL A 126 -7.82 -12.54 -5.39
CA VAL A 126 -7.33 -11.29 -4.82
C VAL A 126 -7.59 -10.18 -5.82
N ASP A 127 -8.36 -9.19 -5.39
CA ASP A 127 -8.59 -7.96 -6.14
C ASP A 127 -7.61 -6.87 -5.68
N GLU A 128 -7.45 -5.81 -6.47
CA GLU A 128 -6.56 -4.67 -6.18
C GLU A 128 -5.13 -5.08 -5.80
N PHE A 129 -4.58 -6.11 -6.47
CA PHE A 129 -3.29 -6.69 -6.15
C PHE A 129 -2.12 -5.70 -6.27
N GLN A 130 -2.29 -4.63 -7.04
CA GLN A 130 -1.31 -3.55 -7.12
C GLN A 130 -1.06 -2.86 -5.77
N ASP A 131 -2.02 -2.86 -4.85
CA ASP A 131 -1.90 -2.18 -3.55
C ASP A 131 -1.43 -3.11 -2.41
N THR A 132 -1.12 -4.36 -2.74
CA THR A 132 -0.59 -5.35 -1.78
C THR A 132 0.83 -4.95 -1.33
N ASN A 133 1.25 -5.31 -0.11
CA ASN A 133 2.65 -5.18 0.33
C ASN A 133 3.35 -6.55 0.40
N TYR A 134 4.66 -6.55 0.66
CA TYR A 134 5.46 -7.78 0.66
C TYR A 134 4.91 -8.86 1.62
N ILE A 135 4.65 -8.51 2.89
CA ILE A 135 4.16 -9.48 3.88
C ILE A 135 2.78 -10.05 3.54
N GLN A 136 1.90 -9.24 2.94
CA GLN A 136 0.62 -9.73 2.43
C GLN A 136 0.81 -10.69 1.25
N PHE A 137 1.76 -10.42 0.36
CA PHE A 137 2.08 -11.36 -0.72
C PHE A 137 2.71 -12.66 -0.19
N GLU A 138 3.56 -12.60 0.85
CA GLU A 138 4.06 -13.79 1.55
C GLU A 138 2.93 -14.64 2.13
N LEU A 139 1.92 -14.01 2.74
CA LEU A 139 0.73 -14.70 3.23
C LEU A 139 -0.02 -15.44 2.11
N LEU A 140 -0.24 -14.76 0.98
CA LEU A 140 -0.89 -15.34 -0.19
C LEU A 140 -0.11 -16.54 -0.75
N LYS A 141 1.23 -16.44 -0.82
CA LYS A 141 2.08 -17.56 -1.24
C LYS A 141 1.94 -18.76 -0.31
N LEU A 142 1.97 -18.55 1.01
CA LEU A 142 1.80 -19.63 1.98
C LEU A 142 0.44 -20.31 1.82
N LEU A 143 -0.64 -19.55 1.67
CA LEU A 143 -1.99 -20.09 1.50
C LEU A 143 -2.17 -20.81 0.15
N ALA A 144 -1.63 -20.27 -0.93
CA ALA A 144 -1.78 -20.85 -2.27
C ALA A 144 -0.87 -22.06 -2.53
N ALA A 145 0.25 -22.19 -1.80
CA ALA A 145 1.34 -23.15 -2.10
C ALA A 145 0.89 -24.60 -2.32
N LYS A 146 -0.17 -25.04 -1.62
CA LYS A 146 -0.63 -26.44 -1.70
C LYS A 146 -1.40 -26.77 -2.98
N HIS A 147 -2.24 -25.85 -3.45
CA HIS A 147 -3.15 -26.09 -4.57
C HIS A 147 -2.78 -25.30 -5.82
N ASN A 148 -1.97 -24.25 -5.66
CA ASN A 148 -1.52 -23.35 -6.73
C ASN A 148 -2.67 -22.68 -7.52
N ASN A 149 -3.83 -22.51 -6.87
CA ASN A 149 -5.03 -21.90 -7.46
C ASN A 149 -5.20 -20.46 -6.94
N LEU A 150 -4.27 -19.59 -7.32
CA LEU A 150 -4.29 -18.17 -6.99
C LEU A 150 -4.63 -17.36 -8.24
N THR A 151 -5.67 -16.54 -8.16
CA THR A 151 -6.01 -15.54 -9.19
C THR A 151 -5.85 -14.17 -8.56
N VAL A 152 -5.02 -13.33 -9.19
CA VAL A 152 -4.84 -11.93 -8.80
C VAL A 152 -5.38 -11.04 -9.92
N VAL A 153 -6.07 -9.98 -9.54
CA VAL A 153 -6.57 -8.92 -10.42
C VAL A 153 -5.95 -7.63 -9.94
N GLY A 154 -5.52 -6.79 -10.88
CA GLY A 154 -4.96 -5.49 -10.55
C GLY A 154 -4.65 -4.65 -11.78
N ASP A 155 -4.50 -3.35 -11.54
CA ASP A 155 -4.21 -2.34 -12.55
C ASP A 155 -3.06 -1.45 -12.09
N ASP A 156 -1.92 -1.51 -12.77
CA ASP A 156 -0.74 -0.69 -12.43
C ASP A 156 -1.00 0.81 -12.64
N ASP A 157 -1.94 1.17 -13.51
CA ASP A 157 -2.29 2.57 -13.78
C ASP A 157 -3.09 3.22 -12.65
N GLN A 158 -3.71 2.41 -11.78
CA GLN A 158 -4.49 2.86 -10.62
C GLN A 158 -3.67 2.89 -9.32
N SER A 159 -2.40 2.51 -9.37
CA SER A 159 -1.53 2.53 -8.20
C SER A 159 -1.13 3.96 -7.80
N ILE A 160 -1.98 4.61 -7.00
CA ILE A 160 -1.73 5.94 -6.43
C ILE A 160 -0.72 5.92 -5.26
N PHE A 161 -0.41 4.76 -4.71
CA PHE A 161 0.58 4.58 -3.62
C PHE A 161 2.03 4.41 -4.11
N ARG A 162 2.37 5.00 -5.26
CA ARG A 162 3.69 4.84 -5.92
C ARG A 162 4.88 5.27 -5.06
N PHE A 163 4.70 6.15 -4.06
CA PHE A 163 5.73 6.48 -3.06
C PHE A 163 6.19 5.27 -2.21
N ARG A 164 5.51 4.13 -2.31
CA ARG A 164 5.90 2.84 -1.73
C ARG A 164 6.58 1.87 -2.70
N GLY A 165 6.74 2.21 -3.99
CA GLY A 165 7.45 1.37 -4.98
C GLY A 165 6.84 -0.03 -5.21
N ALA A 166 5.63 -0.29 -4.71
CA ALA A 166 5.11 -1.64 -4.50
C ALA A 166 4.35 -2.22 -5.71
N SER A 167 3.50 -1.45 -6.40
CA SER A 167 2.55 -2.00 -7.38
C SER A 167 3.18 -2.80 -8.52
N LEU A 168 4.05 -2.17 -9.31
CA LEU A 168 4.69 -2.87 -10.44
C LEU A 168 5.56 -4.02 -9.95
N THR A 169 6.26 -3.81 -8.82
CA THR A 169 7.11 -4.81 -8.19
C THR A 169 6.31 -6.04 -7.76
N ASN A 170 5.08 -5.88 -7.25
CA ASN A 170 4.22 -7.00 -6.86
C ASN A 170 3.80 -7.84 -8.06
N ILE A 171 3.35 -7.20 -9.14
CA ILE A 171 2.97 -7.89 -10.38
C ILE A 171 4.18 -8.63 -10.96
N GLN A 172 5.36 -8.01 -10.98
CA GLN A 172 6.59 -8.64 -11.43
C GLN A 172 7.00 -9.82 -10.52
N ASN A 173 6.91 -9.66 -9.20
CA ASN A 173 7.22 -10.69 -8.23
C ASN A 173 6.26 -11.89 -8.35
N PHE A 174 4.97 -11.63 -8.60
CA PHE A 174 3.99 -12.68 -8.87
C PHE A 174 4.45 -13.61 -9.98
N ARG A 175 4.97 -13.06 -11.09
CA ARG A 175 5.44 -13.86 -12.22
C ARG A 175 6.69 -14.65 -11.94
N LYS A 176 7.62 -14.06 -11.17
CA LYS A 176 8.82 -14.76 -10.72
C LYS A 176 8.46 -15.98 -9.86
N VAL A 177 7.43 -15.85 -9.03
CA VAL A 177 6.96 -16.92 -8.14
C VAL A 177 6.11 -17.95 -8.90
N TYR A 178 5.26 -17.50 -9.82
CA TYR A 178 4.33 -18.33 -10.57
C TYR A 178 4.61 -18.23 -12.08
N PRO A 179 5.69 -18.84 -12.61
CA PRO A 179 6.07 -18.69 -14.02
C PRO A 179 5.07 -19.30 -15.00
N SER A 180 4.27 -20.28 -14.56
CA SER A 180 3.24 -20.96 -15.38
C SER A 180 1.86 -20.29 -15.31
N TYR A 181 1.79 -19.01 -14.92
CA TYR A 181 0.53 -18.28 -14.80
C TYR A 181 -0.16 -18.07 -16.16
N LYS A 182 -1.49 -17.99 -16.13
CA LYS A 182 -2.29 -17.56 -17.28
C LYS A 182 -2.51 -16.05 -17.20
N LYS A 183 -2.04 -15.31 -18.21
CA LYS A 183 -2.30 -13.87 -18.36
C LYS A 183 -3.64 -13.65 -19.06
N ILE A 184 -4.51 -12.80 -18.49
CA ILE A 184 -5.78 -12.36 -19.10
C ILE A 184 -5.79 -10.83 -19.01
N VAL A 185 -6.08 -10.18 -20.13
CA VAL A 185 -6.21 -8.71 -20.20
C VAL A 185 -7.66 -8.38 -20.49
N LEU A 186 -8.25 -7.51 -19.69
CA LEU A 186 -9.63 -7.06 -19.84
C LEU A 186 -9.63 -5.67 -20.45
N ASN A 187 -10.19 -5.53 -21.64
CA ASN A 187 -10.24 -4.29 -22.40
C ASN A 187 -11.64 -3.67 -22.48
N LYS A 188 -12.67 -4.33 -21.94
CA LYS A 188 -14.03 -3.80 -21.94
C LYS A 188 -14.30 -3.03 -20.66
N ASN A 189 -14.69 -1.77 -20.79
CA ASN A 189 -15.11 -0.92 -19.69
C ASN A 189 -16.64 -0.78 -19.67
N TYR A 190 -17.23 -1.02 -18.51
CA TYR A 190 -18.69 -0.96 -18.31
C TYR A 190 -19.12 0.24 -17.46
N ARG A 191 -18.19 1.12 -17.09
CA ARG A 191 -18.43 2.23 -16.14
C ARG A 191 -18.57 3.57 -16.86
N SER A 192 -17.70 3.83 -17.83
CA SER A 192 -17.50 5.16 -18.38
C SER A 192 -17.64 5.15 -19.90
N THR A 193 -18.16 6.25 -20.43
CA THR A 193 -18.28 6.50 -21.88
C THR A 193 -16.91 6.57 -22.55
N GLN A 194 -16.83 6.31 -23.86
CA GLN A 194 -15.56 6.30 -24.59
C GLN A 194 -14.79 7.62 -24.47
N ALA A 195 -15.46 8.77 -24.49
CA ALA A 195 -14.80 10.08 -24.36
C ALA A 195 -13.99 10.23 -23.06
N ILE A 196 -14.50 9.69 -21.94
CA ILE A 196 -13.81 9.66 -20.64
C ILE A 196 -12.61 8.71 -20.71
N LEU A 197 -12.80 7.53 -21.30
CA LEU A 197 -11.73 6.53 -21.44
C LEU A 197 -10.58 7.06 -22.29
N ASP A 198 -10.87 7.67 -23.43
CA ASP A 198 -9.86 8.24 -24.34
C ASP A 198 -9.06 9.35 -23.64
N SER A 199 -9.75 10.22 -22.90
CA SER A 199 -9.11 11.31 -22.16
C SER A 199 -8.21 10.79 -21.04
N ALA A 200 -8.69 9.80 -20.27
CA ALA A 200 -7.89 9.13 -19.24
C ALA A 200 -6.69 8.40 -19.84
N TYR A 201 -6.86 7.76 -21.01
CA TYR A 201 -5.81 7.04 -21.71
C TYR A 201 -4.71 7.99 -22.23
N LEU A 202 -5.09 9.15 -22.77
CA LEU A 202 -4.12 10.19 -23.19
C LEU A 202 -3.28 10.69 -22.01
N LEU A 203 -3.90 10.87 -20.84
CA LEU A 203 -3.19 11.29 -19.63
C LEU A 203 -2.22 10.20 -19.15
N ILE A 204 -2.68 8.95 -19.03
CA ILE A 204 -1.88 7.88 -18.43
C ILE A 204 -0.68 7.50 -19.30
N GLN A 205 -0.77 7.64 -20.63
CA GLN A 205 0.34 7.41 -21.55
C GLN A 205 1.59 8.27 -21.26
N GLN A 206 1.43 9.42 -20.58
CA GLN A 206 2.55 10.27 -20.17
C GLN A 206 3.47 9.60 -19.12
N ASN A 207 3.03 8.49 -18.51
CA ASN A 207 3.82 7.70 -17.56
C ASN A 207 4.71 6.63 -18.22
N ASN A 208 4.64 6.47 -19.55
CA ASN A 208 5.52 5.58 -20.31
C ASN A 208 7.01 6.00 -20.14
N PRO A 209 7.96 5.06 -20.18
CA PRO A 209 7.82 3.63 -20.49
C PRO A 209 7.57 2.74 -19.26
N ASN A 210 7.28 3.31 -18.10
CA ASN A 210 7.23 2.55 -16.83
C ASN A 210 5.90 1.81 -16.59
N ARG A 211 4.97 1.85 -17.54
CA ARG A 211 3.67 1.19 -17.48
C ARG A 211 3.76 -0.26 -17.92
N LEU A 212 2.92 -1.12 -17.35
CA LEU A 212 2.81 -2.53 -17.70
C LEU A 212 2.45 -2.73 -19.17
N GLU A 213 1.63 -1.85 -19.74
CA GLU A 213 1.28 -1.83 -21.17
C GLU A 213 2.53 -1.88 -22.07
N VAL A 214 3.50 -1.00 -21.79
CA VAL A 214 4.73 -0.91 -22.58
C VAL A 214 5.70 -2.03 -22.24
N GLN A 215 5.87 -2.34 -20.95
CA GLN A 215 6.83 -3.36 -20.51
C GLN A 215 6.45 -4.78 -20.96
N GLU A 216 5.17 -5.03 -21.16
CA GLU A 216 4.64 -6.37 -21.45
C GLU A 216 4.03 -6.51 -22.83
N GLU A 217 4.09 -5.44 -23.62
CA GLU A 217 3.52 -5.38 -24.96
C GLU A 217 2.04 -5.84 -24.96
N ILE A 218 1.28 -5.40 -23.95
CA ILE A 218 -0.14 -5.71 -23.80
C ILE A 218 -0.99 -4.50 -24.20
N ASN A 219 -2.13 -4.74 -24.83
CA ASN A 219 -3.07 -3.67 -25.14
C ASN A 219 -3.96 -3.39 -23.92
N LYS A 220 -3.80 -2.19 -23.31
CA LYS A 220 -4.66 -1.71 -22.21
C LYS A 220 -5.64 -0.62 -22.67
N THR A 221 -5.80 -0.40 -23.98
CA THR A 221 -6.82 0.52 -24.51
C THR A 221 -8.20 -0.04 -24.19
N LEU A 222 -9.03 0.79 -23.56
CA LEU A 222 -10.36 0.39 -23.10
C LEU A 222 -11.45 0.75 -24.12
N GLU A 223 -12.34 -0.19 -24.37
CA GLU A 223 -13.54 -0.05 -25.19
C GLU A 223 -14.76 0.08 -24.27
N SER A 224 -15.49 1.18 -24.40
CA SER A 224 -16.70 1.42 -23.61
C SER A 224 -17.86 0.54 -24.06
N SER A 225 -18.60 0.02 -23.10
CA SER A 225 -19.92 -0.61 -23.29
C SER A 225 -21.07 0.32 -22.90
N VAL A 226 -20.77 1.58 -22.55
CA VAL A 226 -21.75 2.59 -22.14
C VAL A 226 -21.95 3.56 -23.29
N GLU A 227 -23.16 3.59 -23.82
CA GLU A 227 -23.57 4.60 -24.80
C GLU A 227 -23.96 5.89 -24.08
N SER A 228 -23.60 7.04 -24.66
CA SER A 228 -24.02 8.35 -24.18
C SER A 228 -24.34 9.28 -25.33
N GLU A 229 -25.45 10.00 -25.22
CA GLU A 229 -25.76 11.11 -26.10
C GLU A 229 -25.09 12.39 -25.58
N GLY A 230 -24.32 13.06 -26.44
CA GLY A 230 -23.67 14.34 -26.11
C GLY A 230 -22.24 14.22 -25.59
N LYS A 231 -21.70 15.34 -25.06
CA LYS A 231 -20.33 15.40 -24.52
C LYS A 231 -20.33 14.92 -23.07
N SER A 232 -19.43 13.98 -22.77
CA SER A 232 -19.27 13.45 -21.40
C SER A 232 -18.30 14.28 -20.53
N ILE A 233 -17.54 15.20 -21.12
CA ILE A 233 -16.51 15.99 -20.43
C ILE A 233 -16.70 17.48 -20.75
N HIS A 234 -16.76 18.29 -19.70
CA HIS A 234 -16.86 19.75 -19.77
C HIS A 234 -15.74 20.37 -18.95
N MET A 235 -15.03 21.35 -19.53
CA MET A 235 -14.03 22.16 -18.81
C MET A 235 -14.61 23.56 -18.65
N LEU A 236 -14.82 23.98 -17.40
CA LEU A 236 -15.42 25.27 -17.05
C LEU A 236 -14.40 26.09 -16.23
N PRO A 237 -13.79 27.15 -16.79
CA PRO A 237 -12.89 28.03 -16.04
C PRO A 237 -13.68 29.08 -15.25
N PHE A 238 -13.21 29.41 -14.05
CA PHE A 238 -13.81 30.43 -13.18
C PHE A 238 -12.74 31.36 -12.61
N ASP A 239 -13.11 32.63 -12.41
CA ASP A 239 -12.20 33.65 -11.86
C ASP A 239 -12.03 33.56 -10.34
N THR A 240 -13.00 32.96 -9.63
CA THR A 240 -12.98 32.85 -8.16
C THR A 240 -13.53 31.49 -7.70
N LEU A 241 -13.08 31.04 -6.52
CA LEU A 241 -13.56 29.82 -5.87
C LEU A 241 -15.06 29.88 -5.54
N SER A 242 -15.58 31.05 -5.17
CA SER A 242 -17.01 31.21 -4.87
C SER A 242 -17.86 31.00 -6.12
N HIS A 243 -17.46 31.57 -7.26
CA HIS A 243 -18.17 31.38 -8.53
C HIS A 243 -18.15 29.91 -8.99
N GLU A 244 -17.02 29.22 -8.81
CA GLU A 244 -16.93 27.78 -9.08
C GLU A 244 -17.90 26.98 -8.20
N ALA A 245 -17.91 27.22 -6.90
CA ALA A 245 -18.78 26.52 -5.95
C ALA A 245 -20.26 26.74 -6.26
N ASP A 246 -20.66 28.00 -6.53
CA ASP A 246 -22.02 28.34 -6.91
C ASP A 246 -22.42 27.63 -8.22
N LYS A 247 -21.51 27.61 -9.21
CA LYS A 247 -21.82 26.95 -10.49
C LYS A 247 -21.92 25.43 -10.38
N VAL A 248 -21.07 24.80 -9.58
CA VAL A 248 -21.17 23.36 -9.30
C VAL A 248 -22.50 23.04 -8.61
N ALA A 249 -22.91 23.85 -7.63
CA ALA A 249 -24.19 23.67 -6.96
C ALA A 249 -25.38 23.81 -7.93
N GLU A 250 -25.34 24.78 -8.84
CA GLU A 250 -26.34 24.93 -9.92
C GLU A 250 -26.39 23.68 -10.80
N ILE A 251 -25.24 23.16 -11.26
CA ILE A 251 -25.18 21.96 -12.12
C ILE A 251 -25.78 20.75 -11.41
N ILE A 252 -25.48 20.57 -10.11
CA ILE A 252 -26.08 19.49 -9.31
C ILE A 252 -27.60 19.66 -9.28
N LEU A 253 -28.11 20.86 -8.99
CA LEU A 253 -29.54 21.12 -8.96
C LEU A 253 -30.22 20.93 -10.32
N GLU A 254 -29.55 21.25 -11.43
CA GLU A 254 -30.03 20.96 -12.78
C GLU A 254 -30.14 19.47 -13.02
N LYS A 255 -29.11 18.67 -12.67
CA LYS A 255 -29.12 17.21 -12.83
C LYS A 255 -30.20 16.52 -12.00
N LEU A 256 -30.50 17.02 -10.81
CA LEU A 256 -31.60 16.49 -9.99
C LEU A 256 -32.98 16.70 -10.64
N ARG A 257 -33.13 17.66 -11.57
CA ARG A 257 -34.36 17.83 -12.38
C ARG A 257 -34.41 16.86 -13.56
N GLU A 258 -33.27 16.29 -13.97
CA GLU A 258 -33.11 15.32 -15.05
C GLU A 258 -33.07 13.86 -14.52
N GLU A 259 -33.84 13.56 -13.48
CA GLU A 259 -33.98 12.23 -12.84
C GLU A 259 -32.74 11.67 -12.11
N TYR A 260 -31.66 12.43 -11.96
CA TYR A 260 -30.53 12.01 -11.11
C TYR A 260 -30.85 12.19 -9.62
N HIS A 261 -30.22 11.39 -8.76
CA HIS A 261 -30.25 11.58 -7.31
C HIS A 261 -28.90 12.07 -6.78
N TYR A 262 -28.91 12.68 -5.58
CA TYR A 262 -27.68 13.11 -4.91
C TYR A 262 -26.63 12.00 -4.76
N ARG A 263 -27.06 10.75 -4.58
CA ARG A 263 -26.16 9.59 -4.45
C ARG A 263 -25.46 9.20 -5.76
N ASP A 264 -25.92 9.70 -6.89
CA ASP A 264 -25.38 9.41 -8.22
C ASP A 264 -24.32 10.45 -8.63
N ILE A 265 -24.11 11.50 -7.82
CA ILE A 265 -23.21 12.61 -8.09
C ILE A 265 -22.16 12.70 -6.96
N ALA A 266 -20.89 12.76 -7.33
CA ALA A 266 -19.74 12.85 -6.43
C ALA A 266 -18.70 13.85 -6.95
#